data_AF-A0A811R7J6-F1
#
_entry.id   AF-A0A811R7J6-F1
#
_cell.length_a   1.000
_cell.length_b   1.000
_cell.length_c   1.000
_cell.angle_alpha   90.00
_cell.angle_beta   90.00
_cell.angle_gamma   90.00
#
_symmetry.space_group_name_H-M   'P 1'
#
loop_
_entity.id
_entity.type
_entity.pdbx_description
1 polymer ?
#
loop_
_entity_poly.entity_id
_entity_poly.type
_entity_poly.pdbx_seq_one_letter_code
_entity_poly.pdbx_strand_id
1 'polypeptide(L)'
;MDDESKEVQLYLVVSKVDGQQQAAVVVEKKLMREMNITRHDIRPESFLSEIHKRKEQYSGTIMNQLRRLGASLDWSREPSFSQAMGDLFPCRDYHLLNWDCTLLTSISDIEVDHIDLKEETMLKIPGYAAPVQFGLGEIIVATTRIETMLGDTAIAVHPEDRRYQHLHGRYAVHPFNGRKLKIICDPEFVDPTFGTGAVKIAPAHDPNDFEVGRRHNLQFINIFTDDGKINSNGVAQFEGMPRFTARICVTEALKSKGLYKGTKKTEMTLAICSRTNDVVEPMITPPPSGLLIVTPWRR
;
A
#
# COMPACT_ATOMS: atom_id res chain seq x y z
N MET A 1 68.82 -13.46 13.41
CA MET A 1 67.96 -12.52 14.15
C MET A 1 67.06 -11.96 13.07
N ASP A 2 66.05 -12.76 12.77
CA ASP A 2 65.22 -12.65 11.58
C ASP A 2 64.14 -11.62 11.83
N ASP A 3 64.23 -10.52 11.08
CA ASP A 3 63.14 -9.59 10.88
C ASP A 3 63.10 -9.33 9.37
N GLU A 4 62.07 -9.88 8.70
CA GLU A 4 61.31 -9.10 7.73
C GLU A 4 59.99 -9.81 7.39
N SER A 5 58.92 -9.10 7.72
CA SER A 5 57.59 -9.08 7.08
C SER A 5 56.81 -10.39 6.92
N LYS A 6 55.90 -10.59 7.89
CA LYS A 6 54.64 -11.30 7.70
C LYS A 6 53.81 -10.61 6.62
N GLU A 7 53.87 -11.06 5.37
CA GLU A 7 52.91 -10.67 4.34
C GLU A 7 51.71 -11.63 4.36
N VAL A 8 50.54 -11.09 4.71
CA VAL A 8 49.26 -11.77 4.56
C VAL A 8 48.70 -11.43 3.19
N GLN A 9 48.54 -12.44 2.34
CA GLN A 9 48.02 -12.27 0.99
C GLN A 9 46.53 -11.93 1.05
N LEU A 10 46.17 -10.69 0.68
CA LEU A 10 44.80 -10.21 0.64
C LEU A 10 44.09 -10.80 -0.58
N TYR A 11 43.19 -11.76 -0.37
CA TYR A 11 42.32 -12.26 -1.44
C TYR A 11 41.08 -11.37 -1.55
N LEU A 12 41.10 -10.44 -2.51
CA LEU A 12 39.92 -9.68 -2.92
C LEU A 12 39.11 -10.52 -3.91
N VAL A 13 38.01 -11.11 -3.45
CA VAL A 13 36.99 -11.65 -4.34
C VAL A 13 36.16 -10.47 -4.84
N VAL A 14 36.50 -9.97 -6.03
CA VAL A 14 35.65 -9.01 -6.74
C VAL A 14 34.61 -9.81 -7.50
N SER A 15 33.42 -9.95 -6.90
CA SER A 15 32.23 -10.43 -7.59
C SER A 15 31.96 -9.51 -8.78
N LYS A 16 32.15 -10.01 -10.00
CA LYS A 16 31.88 -9.24 -11.21
C LYS A 16 30.37 -9.26 -11.49
N VAL A 17 29.69 -8.20 -11.08
CA VAL A 17 28.32 -7.90 -11.52
C VAL A 17 28.34 -7.70 -13.04
N ASP A 18 27.32 -8.21 -13.75
CA ASP A 18 27.20 -8.21 -15.21
C ASP A 18 27.49 -6.83 -15.84
N GLY A 19 28.73 -6.63 -16.27
CA GLY A 19 29.24 -5.34 -16.73
C GLY A 19 28.68 -4.87 -18.08
N GLN A 20 27.91 -5.70 -18.80
CA GLN A 20 27.33 -5.31 -20.08
C GLN A 20 26.11 -4.40 -19.92
N GLN A 21 25.27 -4.62 -18.90
CA GLN A 21 24.09 -3.78 -18.65
C GLN A 21 24.49 -2.40 -18.10
N GLN A 22 25.47 -2.33 -17.19
CA GLN A 22 25.98 -1.06 -16.67
C GLN A 22 26.63 -0.19 -17.76
N ALA A 23 27.37 -0.80 -18.69
CA ALA A 23 27.98 -0.07 -19.81
C ALA A 23 26.93 0.53 -20.75
N ALA A 24 25.84 -0.20 -21.03
CA ALA A 24 24.75 0.28 -21.88
C ALA A 24 24.05 1.51 -21.29
N VAL A 25 23.67 1.48 -20.01
CA VAL A 25 23.02 2.62 -19.32
C VAL A 25 23.92 3.86 -19.30
N VAL A 26 25.23 3.66 -19.11
CA VAL A 26 26.21 4.73 -19.07
C VAL A 26 26.43 5.36 -20.46
N VAL A 27 26.37 4.57 -21.53
CA VAL A 27 26.38 5.07 -22.93
C VAL A 27 25.09 5.80 -23.26
N GLU A 28 23.94 5.27 -22.86
CA GLU A 28 22.63 5.90 -23.07
C GLU A 28 22.54 7.27 -22.39
N LYS A 29 22.98 7.39 -21.13
CA LYS A 29 23.08 8.69 -20.44
C LYS A 29 24.02 9.67 -21.13
N LYS A 30 25.07 9.20 -21.80
CA LYS A 30 26.00 10.05 -22.56
C LYS A 30 25.35 10.56 -23.84
N LEU A 31 24.74 9.67 -24.62
CA LEU A 31 24.04 10.02 -25.86
C LEU A 31 22.89 10.99 -25.62
N MET A 32 22.13 10.79 -24.54
CA MET A 32 21.07 11.71 -24.14
C MET A 32 21.60 13.12 -23.78
N ARG A 33 22.78 13.21 -23.13
CA ARG A 33 23.39 14.51 -22.77
C ARG A 33 24.00 15.24 -23.96
N GLU A 34 24.69 14.52 -24.82
CA GLU A 34 25.49 15.12 -25.91
C GLU A 34 24.66 15.39 -27.17
N MET A 35 23.69 14.51 -27.46
CA MET A 35 22.97 14.52 -28.74
C MET A 35 21.44 14.52 -28.56
N ASN A 36 20.94 14.44 -27.32
CA ASN A 36 19.50 14.41 -27.02
C ASN A 36 18.73 13.31 -27.78
N ILE A 37 19.42 12.18 -28.03
CA ILE A 37 18.88 10.99 -28.68
C ILE A 37 18.80 9.86 -27.67
N THR A 38 17.75 9.05 -27.76
CA THR A 38 17.52 7.89 -26.91
C THR A 38 18.04 6.62 -27.59
N ARG A 39 18.22 5.53 -26.83
CA ARG A 39 18.64 4.23 -27.42
C ARG A 39 17.68 3.72 -28.50
N HIS A 40 16.43 4.19 -28.46
CA HIS A 40 15.37 3.80 -29.38
C HIS A 40 15.44 4.51 -30.74
N ASP A 41 16.15 5.64 -30.81
CA ASP A 41 16.33 6.42 -32.03
C ASP A 41 17.49 5.90 -32.89
N ILE A 42 18.30 4.97 -32.36
CA ILE A 42 19.53 4.47 -32.98
C ILE A 42 19.36 3.00 -33.33
N ARG A 43 19.92 2.59 -34.47
CA ARG A 43 19.98 1.18 -34.85
C ARG A 43 20.80 0.36 -33.85
N PRO A 44 20.39 -0.89 -33.52
CA PRO A 44 21.09 -1.72 -32.54
C PRO A 44 22.59 -1.88 -32.80
N GLU A 45 22.98 -2.02 -34.07
CA GLU A 45 24.38 -2.21 -34.48
C GLU A 45 25.23 -0.99 -34.17
N SER A 46 24.70 0.21 -34.43
CA SER A 46 25.37 1.48 -34.13
C SER A 46 25.51 1.70 -32.63
N PHE A 47 24.50 1.31 -31.84
CA PHE A 47 24.55 1.40 -30.38
C PHE A 47 25.60 0.45 -29.78
N LEU A 48 25.68 -0.79 -30.28
CA LEU A 48 26.70 -1.77 -29.89
C LEU A 48 28.12 -1.29 -30.20
N SER A 49 28.30 -0.64 -31.36
CA SER A 49 29.59 -0.03 -31.73
C SER A 49 30.03 1.04 -30.73
N GLU A 50 29.11 1.88 -30.25
CA GLU A 50 29.44 2.94 -29.29
C GLU A 50 29.75 2.36 -27.90
N ILE A 51 29.09 1.28 -27.50
CA ILE A 51 29.44 0.51 -26.29
C ILE A 51 30.87 -0.06 -26.42
N HIS A 52 31.21 -0.67 -27.56
CA HIS A 52 32.56 -1.21 -27.79
C HIS A 52 33.64 -0.13 -27.75
N LYS A 53 33.42 1.00 -28.44
CA LYS A 53 34.34 2.14 -28.43
C LYS A 53 34.59 2.65 -27.02
N ARG A 54 33.53 2.75 -26.21
CA ARG A 54 33.65 3.15 -24.81
C ARG A 54 34.39 2.11 -23.98
N LYS A 55 34.06 0.83 -24.16
CA LYS A 55 34.76 -0.27 -23.49
C LYS A 55 36.26 -0.21 -23.76
N GLU A 56 36.68 -0.03 -25.01
CA GLU A 56 38.10 0.08 -25.38
C GLU A 56 38.79 1.27 -24.70
N GLN A 57 38.17 2.45 -24.76
CA GLN A 57 38.71 3.68 -24.15
C GLN A 57 38.93 3.54 -22.64
N TYR A 58 37.95 3.02 -21.92
CA TYR A 58 38.04 2.87 -20.46
C TYR A 58 38.86 1.65 -20.06
N SER A 59 38.81 0.55 -20.81
CA SER A 59 39.64 -0.63 -20.59
C SER A 59 41.12 -0.28 -20.65
N GLY A 60 41.57 0.42 -21.69
CA GLY A 60 42.96 0.86 -21.81
C GLY A 60 43.40 1.77 -20.66
N THR A 61 42.51 2.65 -20.21
CA THR A 61 42.78 3.56 -19.08
C THR A 61 42.93 2.79 -17.77
N ILE A 62 42.00 1.88 -17.47
CA ILE A 62 42.01 1.06 -16.25
C ILE A 62 43.25 0.16 -16.23
N MET A 63 43.59 -0.48 -17.37
CA MET A 63 44.79 -1.32 -17.47
C MET A 63 46.07 -0.52 -17.24
N ASN A 64 46.16 0.70 -17.76
CA ASN A 64 47.29 1.59 -17.50
C ASN A 64 47.36 2.04 -16.04
N GLN A 65 46.22 2.28 -15.39
CA GLN A 65 46.17 2.59 -13.97
C GLN A 65 46.63 1.41 -13.11
N LEU A 66 46.13 0.19 -13.39
CA LEU A 66 46.54 -1.03 -12.69
C LEU A 66 48.04 -1.33 -12.84
N ARG A 67 48.60 -1.10 -14.03
CA ARG A 67 50.06 -1.21 -14.25
C ARG A 67 50.85 -0.21 -13.42
N ARG A 68 50.38 1.05 -13.34
CA ARG A 68 51.02 2.09 -12.52
C ARG A 68 50.94 1.81 -11.02
N LEU A 69 49.89 1.12 -10.58
CA LEU A 69 49.69 0.68 -9.19
C LEU A 69 50.50 -0.58 -8.84
N GLY A 70 51.25 -1.16 -9.79
CA GLY A 70 52.09 -2.34 -9.55
C GLY A 70 51.31 -3.64 -9.43
N ALA A 71 50.10 -3.72 -10.00
CA ALA A 71 49.30 -4.95 -9.93
C ALA A 71 50.01 -6.11 -10.65
N SER A 72 50.27 -7.21 -9.93
CA SER A 72 50.81 -8.44 -10.50
C SER A 72 49.67 -9.29 -11.09
N LEU A 73 49.25 -8.93 -12.30
CA LEU A 73 48.22 -9.64 -13.07
C LEU A 73 48.85 -10.35 -14.27
N ASP A 74 48.26 -11.46 -14.70
CA ASP A 74 48.64 -12.12 -15.96
C ASP A 74 48.13 -11.29 -17.15
N TRP A 75 48.95 -10.34 -17.61
CA TRP A 75 48.65 -9.43 -18.71
C TRP A 75 48.56 -10.11 -20.08
N SER A 76 48.98 -11.38 -20.19
CA SER A 76 49.04 -12.12 -21.45
C SER A 76 47.71 -12.79 -21.83
N ARG A 77 46.81 -12.95 -20.86
CA ARG A 77 45.50 -13.58 -21.06
C ARG A 77 44.42 -12.52 -21.13
N GLU A 78 43.86 -12.32 -22.32
CA GLU A 78 42.58 -11.63 -22.43
C GLU A 78 41.42 -12.59 -22.08
N PRO A 79 40.54 -12.22 -21.14
CA PRO A 79 39.44 -13.09 -20.74
C PRO A 79 38.37 -13.16 -21.83
N SER A 80 38.37 -14.25 -22.60
CA SER A 80 37.28 -14.65 -23.50
C SER A 80 36.19 -15.39 -22.70
N PHE A 81 35.19 -14.64 -22.20
CA PHE A 81 34.11 -15.19 -21.36
C PHE A 81 32.91 -15.73 -22.14
N SER A 82 32.82 -15.42 -23.44
CA SER A 82 31.62 -15.64 -24.24
C SER A 82 31.27 -17.11 -24.47
N GLN A 83 32.27 -18.01 -24.42
CA GLN A 83 32.06 -19.43 -24.69
C GLN A 83 31.62 -20.23 -23.45
N ALA A 84 31.90 -19.75 -22.23
CA ALA A 84 31.67 -20.52 -21.00
C ALA A 84 30.24 -20.44 -20.45
N MET A 85 29.42 -19.47 -20.89
CA MET A 85 28.06 -19.26 -20.36
C MET A 85 26.96 -19.99 -21.13
N GLY A 86 27.23 -20.47 -22.36
CA GLY A 86 26.20 -21.07 -23.22
C GLY A 86 25.60 -22.36 -22.66
N ASP A 87 26.34 -23.09 -21.83
CA ASP A 87 25.97 -24.43 -21.35
C ASP A 87 25.22 -24.43 -20.01
N LEU A 88 25.03 -23.25 -19.37
CA LEU A 88 24.55 -23.18 -17.98
C LEU A 88 23.05 -22.89 -17.81
N PHE A 89 22.27 -22.68 -18.87
CA PHE A 89 20.88 -22.23 -18.78
C PHE A 89 19.87 -23.24 -19.32
N PRO A 90 19.44 -24.22 -18.52
CA PRO A 90 18.32 -25.09 -18.86
C PRO A 90 16.97 -24.43 -18.48
N CYS A 91 16.04 -24.45 -19.44
CA CYS A 91 14.60 -24.20 -19.34
C CYS A 91 14.08 -22.75 -19.35
N ARG A 92 13.10 -22.54 -20.25
CA ARG A 92 12.26 -21.34 -20.37
C ARG A 92 10.95 -21.60 -19.62
N ASP A 93 10.93 -21.29 -18.33
CA ASP A 93 9.69 -21.24 -17.54
C ASP A 93 9.25 -19.79 -17.29
N TYR A 94 7.94 -19.59 -17.09
CA TYR A 94 7.39 -18.29 -16.76
C TYR A 94 7.67 -17.97 -15.28
N HIS A 95 8.48 -16.93 -15.05
CA HIS A 95 8.76 -16.41 -13.72
C HIS A 95 8.28 -14.96 -13.60
N LEU A 96 7.87 -14.58 -12.40
CA LEU A 96 7.62 -13.18 -12.06
C LEU A 96 8.98 -12.50 -11.87
N LEU A 97 9.23 -11.42 -12.61
CA LEU A 97 10.48 -10.69 -12.63
C LEU A 97 10.24 -9.22 -12.27
N ASN A 98 11.22 -8.58 -11.65
CA ASN A 98 11.19 -7.13 -11.47
C ASN A 98 11.40 -6.49 -12.84
N TRP A 99 10.42 -5.74 -13.34
CA TRP A 99 10.44 -5.16 -14.68
C TRP A 99 10.51 -3.63 -14.63
N ASP A 100 11.53 -3.05 -15.25
CA ASP A 100 11.67 -1.60 -15.39
C ASP A 100 10.94 -1.13 -16.67
N CYS A 101 9.88 -0.34 -16.51
CA CYS A 101 9.09 0.19 -17.62
C CYS A 101 9.77 1.32 -18.41
N THR A 102 10.80 1.97 -17.84
CA THR A 102 11.59 3.00 -18.53
C THR A 102 12.67 2.36 -19.39
N LEU A 103 13.39 1.37 -18.83
CA LEU A 103 14.46 0.64 -19.51
C LEU A 103 13.94 -0.51 -20.37
N LEU A 104 12.66 -0.88 -20.21
CA LEU A 104 12.00 -2.00 -20.90
C LEU A 104 12.79 -3.31 -20.78
N THR A 105 13.21 -3.62 -19.56
CA THR A 105 14.00 -4.81 -19.25
C THR A 105 13.66 -5.33 -17.86
N SER A 106 13.87 -6.62 -17.63
CA SER A 106 13.92 -7.14 -16.27
C SER A 106 15.20 -6.67 -15.58
N ILE A 107 15.10 -6.39 -14.27
CA ILE A 107 16.20 -6.05 -13.38
C ILE A 107 16.29 -7.10 -12.26
N SER A 108 17.49 -7.24 -11.70
CA SER A 108 17.74 -8.18 -10.60
C SER A 108 17.28 -7.62 -9.26
N ASP A 109 17.04 -8.48 -8.26
CA ASP A 109 16.62 -8.05 -6.91
C ASP A 109 17.61 -7.07 -6.26
N ILE A 110 18.92 -7.20 -6.56
CA ILE A 110 19.95 -6.30 -6.03
C ILE A 110 19.90 -4.88 -6.65
N GLU A 111 19.22 -4.72 -7.79
CA GLU A 111 19.01 -3.42 -8.44
C GLU A 111 17.70 -2.75 -7.97
N VAL A 112 16.96 -3.39 -7.06
CA VAL A 112 15.70 -2.86 -6.52
C VAL A 112 15.94 -2.19 -5.18
N ASP A 113 15.74 -0.88 -5.13
CA ASP A 113 15.72 -0.10 -3.89
C ASP A 113 14.29 0.01 -3.34
N HIS A 114 14.11 -0.20 -2.04
CA HIS A 114 12.83 -0.05 -1.35
C HIS A 114 12.78 1.27 -0.58
N ILE A 115 11.70 2.05 -0.78
CA ILE A 115 11.46 3.32 -0.07
C ILE A 115 10.16 3.18 0.74
N ASP A 116 10.25 3.35 2.05
CA ASP A 116 9.10 3.35 2.94
C ASP A 116 8.41 4.73 2.95
N LEU A 117 7.16 4.78 2.48
CA LEU A 117 6.34 5.99 2.52
C LEU A 117 5.45 5.98 3.77
N LYS A 118 5.68 6.91 4.70
CA LYS A 118 4.90 7.05 5.94
C LYS A 118 3.64 7.91 5.80
N GLU A 119 3.56 8.71 4.75
CA GLU A 119 2.47 9.64 4.45
C GLU A 119 2.27 9.79 2.94
N GLU A 120 1.20 10.50 2.54
CA GLU A 120 0.96 10.81 1.13
C GLU A 120 2.11 11.66 0.55
N THR A 121 2.85 11.07 -0.39
CA THR A 121 4.06 11.61 -0.99
C THR A 121 3.91 11.69 -2.50
N MET A 122 4.20 12.85 -3.08
CA MET A 122 4.24 13.04 -4.53
C MET A 122 5.63 12.64 -5.06
N LEU A 123 5.71 11.56 -5.85
CA LEU A 123 6.97 11.10 -6.44
C LEU A 123 7.02 11.42 -7.94
N LYS A 124 8.16 11.93 -8.39
CA LYS A 124 8.40 12.16 -9.82
C LYS A 124 8.81 10.84 -10.48
N ILE A 125 7.97 10.32 -11.36
CA ILE A 125 8.25 9.09 -12.12
C ILE A 125 8.69 9.45 -13.54
N PRO A 126 9.80 8.87 -14.05
CA PRO A 126 10.20 9.03 -15.45
C PRO A 126 9.04 8.70 -16.43
N GLY A 127 8.82 9.57 -17.42
CA GLY A 127 7.74 9.42 -18.40
C GLY A 127 6.41 10.11 -18.06
N TYR A 128 6.24 10.63 -16.83
CA TYR A 128 5.06 11.40 -16.43
C TYR A 128 5.38 12.90 -16.34
N ALA A 129 4.48 13.73 -16.89
CA ALA A 129 4.65 15.19 -16.91
C ALA A 129 4.47 15.85 -15.54
N ALA A 130 3.67 15.24 -14.66
CA ALA A 130 3.43 15.70 -13.29
C ALA A 130 3.86 14.61 -12.28
N PRO A 131 4.28 14.99 -11.06
CA PRO A 131 4.50 14.03 -9.98
C PRO A 131 3.25 13.20 -9.71
N VAL A 132 3.44 11.92 -9.40
CA VAL A 132 2.38 10.94 -9.16
C VAL A 132 2.25 10.72 -7.64
N GLN A 133 1.01 10.66 -7.15
CA GLN A 133 0.72 10.52 -5.72
C GLN A 133 0.88 9.05 -5.27
N PHE A 134 1.67 8.82 -4.22
CA PHE A 134 1.86 7.52 -3.57
C PHE A 134 1.71 7.66 -2.04
N GLY A 135 1.25 6.62 -1.36
CA GLY A 135 0.98 6.63 0.08
C GLY A 135 -0.52 6.56 0.39
N LEU A 136 -0.83 6.17 1.63
CA LEU A 136 -2.19 6.00 2.13
C LEU A 136 -2.51 7.16 3.09
N GLY A 137 -3.50 7.99 2.77
CA GLY A 137 -4.09 8.91 3.74
C GLY A 137 -4.80 8.13 4.86
N GLU A 138 -4.62 8.56 6.11
CA GLU A 138 -5.31 8.00 7.28
C GLU A 138 -6.52 8.89 7.64
N ILE A 139 -7.71 8.28 7.82
CA ILE A 139 -8.88 8.96 8.37
C ILE A 139 -9.18 8.41 9.77
N ILE A 140 -9.17 9.29 10.77
CA ILE A 140 -9.47 8.92 12.15
C ILE A 140 -10.97 9.15 12.41
N VAL A 141 -11.64 8.11 12.88
CA VAL A 141 -13.09 8.11 13.17
C VAL A 141 -13.31 7.89 14.66
N ALA A 142 -14.15 8.72 15.28
CA ALA A 142 -14.58 8.53 16.66
C ALA A 142 -15.89 7.70 16.70
N THR A 143 -15.97 6.71 17.59
CA THR A 143 -17.20 5.94 17.82
C THR A 143 -17.31 5.42 19.25
N THR A 144 -18.54 5.30 19.76
CA THR A 144 -18.86 4.70 21.06
C THR A 144 -19.24 3.22 20.96
N ARG A 145 -19.51 2.72 19.75
CA ARG A 145 -19.94 1.34 19.47
C ARG A 145 -19.00 0.70 18.46
N ILE A 146 -17.78 0.39 18.91
CA ILE A 146 -16.70 -0.08 18.04
C ILE A 146 -16.99 -1.44 17.41
N GLU A 147 -17.76 -2.30 18.07
CA GLU A 147 -18.17 -3.60 17.54
C GLU A 147 -19.02 -3.50 16.28
N THR A 148 -19.79 -2.42 16.12
CA THR A 148 -20.63 -2.24 14.92
C THR A 148 -19.80 -1.84 13.70
N MET A 149 -18.51 -1.52 13.88
CA MET A 149 -17.63 -1.20 12.75
C MET A 149 -17.53 -2.33 11.73
N LEU A 150 -17.69 -3.58 12.19
CA LEU A 150 -17.69 -4.76 11.34
C LEU A 150 -18.82 -4.73 10.29
N GLY A 151 -19.86 -3.94 10.53
CA GLY A 151 -20.98 -3.67 9.62
C GLY A 151 -20.86 -2.37 8.81
N ASP A 152 -19.76 -1.63 8.94
CA ASP A 152 -19.60 -0.33 8.28
C ASP A 152 -19.61 -0.47 6.75
N THR A 153 -20.26 0.49 6.10
CA THR A 153 -20.35 0.56 4.63
C THR A 153 -19.87 1.90 4.06
N ALA A 154 -19.76 2.93 4.90
CA ALA A 154 -19.21 4.23 4.53
C ALA A 154 -18.57 4.94 5.73
N ILE A 155 -17.87 6.04 5.44
CA ILE A 155 -17.48 7.06 6.42
C ILE A 155 -18.10 8.37 5.96
N ALA A 156 -18.84 9.05 6.82
CA ALA A 156 -19.41 10.36 6.53
C ALA A 156 -18.52 11.48 7.07
N VAL A 157 -18.35 12.52 6.26
CA VAL A 157 -17.70 13.79 6.63
C VAL A 157 -18.60 14.97 6.25
N HIS A 158 -18.41 16.12 6.90
CA HIS A 158 -19.12 17.33 6.49
C HIS A 158 -18.47 17.91 5.21
N PRO A 159 -19.24 18.28 4.16
CA PRO A 159 -18.68 18.77 2.89
C PRO A 159 -17.84 20.05 3.01
N GLU A 160 -18.11 20.87 4.02
CA GLU A 160 -17.35 22.11 4.25
C GLU A 160 -16.14 21.92 5.19
N ASP A 161 -15.94 20.72 5.73
CA ASP A 161 -14.80 20.44 6.61
C ASP A 161 -13.51 20.36 5.81
N ARG A 162 -12.72 21.45 5.86
CA ARG A 162 -11.43 21.60 5.16
C ARG A 162 -10.45 20.46 5.45
N ARG A 163 -10.56 19.80 6.61
CA ARG A 163 -9.69 18.66 6.97
C ARG A 163 -9.89 17.47 6.04
N TYR A 164 -11.10 17.27 5.51
CA TYR A 164 -11.47 16.07 4.76
C TYR A 164 -11.80 16.31 3.28
N GLN A 165 -11.70 17.55 2.79
CA GLN A 165 -12.01 17.89 1.39
C GLN A 165 -11.26 17.03 0.36
N HIS A 166 -10.00 16.70 0.65
CA HIS A 166 -9.17 15.85 -0.22
C HIS A 166 -9.65 14.39 -0.29
N LEU A 167 -10.49 13.96 0.66
CA LEU A 167 -11.03 12.60 0.76
C LEU A 167 -12.44 12.43 0.19
N HIS A 168 -13.09 13.50 -0.25
CA HIS A 168 -14.46 13.44 -0.79
C HIS A 168 -14.57 12.45 -1.96
N GLY A 169 -15.49 11.49 -1.85
CA GLY A 169 -15.70 10.46 -2.87
C GLY A 169 -14.59 9.41 -2.98
N ARG A 170 -13.53 9.50 -2.16
CA ARG A 170 -12.49 8.46 -2.04
C ARG A 170 -13.00 7.29 -1.20
N TYR A 171 -12.14 6.29 -1.03
CA TYR A 171 -12.44 5.10 -0.25
C TYR A 171 -11.39 4.91 0.85
N ALA A 172 -11.84 4.50 2.03
CA ALA A 172 -11.02 3.95 3.09
C ALA A 172 -11.08 2.42 3.06
N VAL A 173 -10.02 1.74 3.50
CA VAL A 173 -10.00 0.27 3.60
C VAL A 173 -10.36 -0.12 5.04
N HIS A 174 -11.40 -0.95 5.19
CA HIS A 174 -11.82 -1.41 6.51
C HIS A 174 -10.80 -2.38 7.12
N PRO A 175 -10.41 -2.20 8.40
CA PRO A 175 -9.20 -2.83 8.99
C PRO A 175 -9.28 -4.35 9.22
N PHE A 176 -10.48 -4.94 9.18
CA PHE A 176 -10.69 -6.38 9.44
C PHE A 176 -11.13 -7.19 8.23
N ASN A 177 -11.82 -6.58 7.27
CA ASN A 177 -12.44 -7.30 6.15
C ASN A 177 -12.00 -6.80 4.77
N GLY A 178 -11.16 -5.75 4.71
CA GLY A 178 -10.67 -5.20 3.46
C GLY A 178 -11.73 -4.51 2.60
N ARG A 179 -12.98 -4.36 3.06
CA ARG A 179 -14.03 -3.65 2.30
C ARG A 179 -13.60 -2.21 2.07
N LYS A 180 -13.89 -1.71 0.88
CA LYS A 180 -13.72 -0.29 0.53
C LYS A 180 -14.93 0.48 1.04
N LEU A 181 -14.73 1.28 2.08
CA LEU A 181 -15.74 2.18 2.65
C LEU A 181 -15.70 3.50 1.89
N LYS A 182 -16.81 3.86 1.24
CA LYS A 182 -16.89 5.15 0.53
C LYS A 182 -16.89 6.29 1.55
N ILE A 183 -16.13 7.36 1.26
CA ILE A 183 -16.15 8.59 2.04
C ILE A 183 -17.22 9.50 1.43
N ILE A 184 -18.34 9.62 2.14
CA ILE A 184 -19.53 10.36 1.71
C ILE A 184 -19.60 11.71 2.42
N CYS A 185 -20.28 12.67 1.79
CA CYS A 185 -20.47 13.99 2.37
C CYS A 185 -21.92 14.15 2.81
N ASP A 186 -22.17 14.31 4.11
CA ASP A 186 -23.51 14.49 4.67
C ASP A 186 -23.54 15.72 5.59
N PRO A 187 -23.98 16.89 5.09
CA PRO A 187 -24.01 18.13 5.86
C PRO A 187 -25.09 18.14 6.96
N GLU A 188 -26.11 17.30 6.84
CA GLU A 188 -27.22 17.26 7.82
C GLU A 188 -26.85 16.42 9.04
N PHE A 189 -26.04 15.38 8.84
CA PHE A 189 -25.70 14.43 9.89
C PHE A 189 -24.38 14.72 10.59
N VAL A 190 -23.36 15.20 9.85
CA VAL A 190 -22.00 15.32 10.40
C VAL A 190 -21.76 16.70 10.96
N ASP A 191 -21.61 16.81 12.28
CA ASP A 191 -21.08 18.01 12.93
C ASP A 191 -19.55 18.00 12.90
N PRO A 192 -18.87 18.92 12.17
CA PRO A 192 -17.41 18.96 12.11
C PRO A 192 -16.75 19.28 13.46
N THR A 193 -17.48 19.88 14.41
CA THR A 193 -16.96 20.22 15.74
C THR A 193 -16.99 19.04 16.71
N PHE A 194 -17.77 18.00 16.40
CA PHE A 194 -17.92 16.82 17.25
C PHE A 194 -16.90 15.73 16.91
N GLY A 195 -16.24 15.18 17.95
CA GLY A 195 -15.27 14.10 17.79
C GLY A 195 -14.14 14.49 16.85
N THR A 196 -13.94 13.71 15.78
CA THR A 196 -12.97 14.02 14.72
C THR A 196 -13.56 14.82 13.56
N GLY A 197 -14.90 14.95 13.46
CA GLY A 197 -15.59 15.44 12.27
C GLY A 197 -15.76 14.38 11.17
N ALA A 198 -15.39 13.13 11.44
CA ALA A 198 -15.65 11.97 10.58
C ALA A 198 -16.37 10.87 11.38
N VAL A 199 -17.42 10.29 10.79
CA VAL A 199 -18.31 9.33 11.44
C VAL A 199 -18.38 8.05 10.62
N LYS A 200 -18.16 6.89 11.27
CA LYS A 200 -18.38 5.58 10.61
C LYS A 200 -19.88 5.35 10.45
N ILE A 201 -20.28 4.80 9.31
CA ILE A 201 -21.69 4.55 9.00
C ILE A 201 -21.95 3.05 8.96
N ALA A 202 -22.73 2.56 9.93
CA ALA A 202 -23.22 1.19 10.02
C ALA A 202 -24.76 1.18 9.92
N PRO A 203 -25.35 1.28 8.70
CA PRO A 203 -26.78 1.56 8.53
C PRO A 203 -27.74 0.55 9.15
N ALA A 204 -27.27 -0.67 9.41
CA ALA A 204 -28.09 -1.74 9.98
C ALA A 204 -28.18 -1.73 11.52
N HIS A 205 -27.40 -0.87 12.20
CA HIS A 205 -27.17 -0.95 13.65
C HIS A 205 -27.33 0.37 14.41
N ASP A 206 -27.58 1.49 13.72
CA ASP A 206 -27.88 2.78 14.34
C ASP A 206 -28.99 3.51 13.56
N PRO A 207 -30.01 4.10 14.23
CA PRO A 207 -31.10 4.79 13.54
C PRO A 207 -30.66 6.01 12.71
N ASN A 208 -29.63 6.74 13.14
CA ASN A 208 -29.15 7.88 12.37
C ASN A 208 -28.34 7.41 11.17
N ASP A 209 -27.48 6.40 11.35
CA ASP A 209 -26.75 5.76 10.25
C ASP A 209 -27.71 5.13 9.23
N PHE A 210 -28.87 4.63 9.68
CA PHE A 210 -29.92 4.09 8.82
C PHE A 210 -30.45 5.15 7.86
N GLU A 211 -30.80 6.34 8.36
CA GLU A 211 -31.27 7.45 7.52
C GLU A 211 -30.18 7.96 6.58
N VAL A 212 -28.94 8.08 7.05
CA VAL A 212 -27.78 8.38 6.19
C VAL A 212 -27.62 7.33 5.09
N GLY A 213 -27.73 6.04 5.45
CA GLY A 213 -27.67 4.93 4.53
C GLY A 213 -28.75 5.00 3.46
N ARG A 214 -29.96 5.43 3.81
CA ARG A 214 -31.04 5.65 2.84
C ARG A 214 -30.77 6.84 1.93
N ARG A 215 -30.33 7.99 2.47
CA ARG A 215 -30.04 9.20 1.68
C ARG A 215 -28.92 8.97 0.66
N HIS A 216 -27.89 8.21 1.04
CA HIS A 216 -26.71 7.96 0.20
C HIS A 216 -26.73 6.60 -0.52
N ASN A 217 -27.85 5.88 -0.47
CA ASN A 217 -28.04 4.57 -1.08
C ASN A 217 -26.92 3.57 -0.71
N LEU A 218 -26.59 3.49 0.58
CA LEU A 218 -25.58 2.58 1.10
C LEU A 218 -26.14 1.16 1.27
N GLN A 219 -25.23 0.20 1.29
CA GLN A 219 -25.59 -1.18 1.63
C GLN A 219 -25.87 -1.30 3.13
N PHE A 220 -26.89 -2.09 3.45
CA PHE A 220 -27.27 -2.43 4.82
C PHE A 220 -26.71 -3.82 5.15
N ILE A 221 -25.72 -3.88 6.03
CA ILE A 221 -25.05 -5.13 6.42
C ILE A 221 -25.37 -5.44 7.88
N ASN A 222 -26.28 -6.40 8.10
CA ASN A 222 -26.54 -6.91 9.44
C ASN A 222 -25.41 -7.87 9.88
N ILE A 223 -24.73 -7.55 10.97
CA ILE A 223 -23.65 -8.36 11.56
C ILE A 223 -24.09 -9.12 12.81
N PHE A 224 -25.31 -8.91 13.31
CA PHE A 224 -25.81 -9.56 14.51
C PHE A 224 -26.87 -10.62 14.18
N THR A 225 -26.85 -11.70 14.95
CA THR A 225 -27.94 -12.66 15.06
C THR A 225 -29.01 -12.15 16.01
N ASP A 226 -30.19 -12.77 16.01
CA ASP A 226 -31.31 -12.40 16.88
C ASP A 226 -30.98 -12.52 18.38
N ASP A 227 -30.01 -13.37 18.75
CA ASP A 227 -29.49 -13.51 20.12
C ASP A 227 -28.29 -12.58 20.42
N GLY A 228 -28.00 -11.61 19.55
CA GLY A 228 -27.00 -10.56 19.79
C GLY A 228 -25.54 -11.02 19.69
N LYS A 229 -25.28 -12.08 18.93
CA LYS A 229 -23.93 -12.56 18.58
C LYS A 229 -23.52 -12.10 17.20
N ILE A 230 -22.22 -12.01 16.96
CA ILE A 230 -21.68 -11.72 15.63
C ILE A 230 -21.95 -12.90 14.69
N ASN A 231 -22.50 -12.62 13.52
CA ASN A 231 -22.74 -13.58 12.44
C ASN A 231 -21.57 -13.58 11.42
N SER A 232 -21.70 -14.38 10.37
CA SER A 232 -20.70 -14.51 9.29
C SER A 232 -20.36 -13.21 8.56
N ASN A 233 -21.21 -12.18 8.59
CA ASN A 233 -20.94 -10.89 7.96
C ASN A 233 -19.97 -10.01 8.78
N GLY A 234 -19.80 -10.30 10.09
CA GLY A 234 -18.97 -9.51 11.01
C GLY A 234 -17.48 -9.85 10.99
N VAL A 235 -17.01 -10.72 10.09
CA VAL A 235 -15.65 -11.31 10.02
C VAL A 235 -15.50 -12.55 10.90
N ALA A 236 -14.96 -13.61 10.30
CA ALA A 236 -14.75 -14.93 10.93
C ALA A 236 -13.99 -14.87 12.26
N GLN A 237 -13.10 -13.88 12.45
CA GLN A 237 -12.37 -13.67 13.69
C GLN A 237 -13.28 -13.43 14.91
N PHE A 238 -14.44 -12.81 14.71
CA PHE A 238 -15.35 -12.41 15.80
C PHE A 238 -16.66 -13.19 15.80
N GLU A 239 -16.85 -14.10 14.84
CA GLU A 239 -18.09 -14.86 14.67
C GLU A 239 -18.45 -15.66 15.93
N GLY A 240 -19.73 -15.65 16.29
CA GLY A 240 -20.27 -16.29 17.49
C GLY A 240 -20.05 -15.51 18.80
N MET A 241 -19.25 -14.44 18.80
CA MET A 241 -19.03 -13.64 20.00
C MET A 241 -20.25 -12.78 20.34
N PRO A 242 -20.66 -12.68 21.63
CA PRO A 242 -21.67 -11.71 22.06
C PRO A 242 -21.21 -10.28 21.80
N ARG A 243 -22.12 -9.37 21.43
CA ARG A 243 -21.81 -7.97 21.03
C ARG A 243 -20.88 -7.21 21.97
N PHE A 244 -21.05 -7.33 23.28
CA PHE A 244 -20.21 -6.63 24.27
C PHE A 244 -18.84 -7.29 24.49
N THR A 245 -18.74 -8.61 24.29
CA THR A 245 -17.45 -9.30 24.24
C THR A 245 -16.71 -8.91 22.97
N ALA A 246 -17.41 -8.88 21.83
CA ALA A 246 -16.86 -8.44 20.55
C ALA A 246 -16.33 -7.00 20.64
N ARG A 247 -17.00 -6.08 21.35
CA ARG A 247 -16.51 -4.72 21.62
C ARG A 247 -15.10 -4.70 22.19
N ILE A 248 -14.83 -5.55 23.19
CA ILE A 248 -13.52 -5.66 23.82
C ILE A 248 -12.51 -6.26 22.84
N CYS A 249 -12.86 -7.39 22.21
CA CYS A 249 -11.97 -8.10 21.28
C CYS A 249 -11.60 -7.26 20.05
N VAL A 250 -12.55 -6.52 19.48
CA VAL A 250 -12.31 -5.60 18.36
C VAL A 250 -11.38 -4.48 18.78
N THR A 251 -11.57 -3.92 19.97
CA THR A 251 -10.68 -2.87 20.52
C THR A 251 -9.25 -3.39 20.66
N GLU A 252 -9.07 -4.56 21.26
CA GLU A 252 -7.75 -5.17 21.40
C GLU A 252 -7.12 -5.50 20.05
N ALA A 253 -7.90 -6.01 19.09
CA ALA A 253 -7.41 -6.29 17.76
C ALA A 253 -6.97 -5.01 17.00
N LEU A 254 -7.66 -3.88 17.20
CA LEU A 254 -7.22 -2.58 16.68
C LEU A 254 -5.93 -2.09 17.34
N LYS A 255 -5.77 -2.30 18.67
CA LYS A 255 -4.53 -2.00 19.38
C LYS A 255 -3.37 -2.83 18.85
N SER A 256 -3.56 -4.13 18.67
CA SER A 256 -2.53 -5.04 18.11
C SER A 256 -2.12 -4.65 16.69
N LYS A 257 -3.03 -4.05 15.90
CA LYS A 257 -2.73 -3.52 14.56
C LYS A 257 -2.14 -2.10 14.56
N GLY A 258 -2.00 -1.45 15.72
CA GLY A 258 -1.53 -0.07 15.82
C GLY A 258 -2.51 0.99 15.28
N LEU A 259 -3.77 0.63 15.06
CA LEU A 259 -4.81 1.50 14.49
C LEU A 259 -5.66 2.21 15.54
N TYR A 260 -5.53 1.80 16.80
CA TYR A 260 -6.26 2.40 17.92
C TYR A 260 -5.60 3.71 18.38
N LYS A 261 -6.32 4.84 18.29
CA LYS A 261 -5.79 6.19 18.61
C LYS A 261 -6.15 6.70 20.01
N GLY A 262 -6.90 5.94 20.81
CA GLY A 262 -7.24 6.28 22.20
C GLY A 262 -8.73 6.29 22.50
N THR A 263 -9.08 6.61 23.76
CA THR A 263 -10.46 6.78 24.23
C THR A 263 -10.61 8.12 24.95
N LYS A 264 -11.68 8.84 24.65
CA LYS A 264 -12.14 9.99 25.43
C LYS A 264 -13.45 9.61 26.11
N LYS A 265 -13.59 9.93 27.40
CA LYS A 265 -14.86 9.76 28.10
C LYS A 265 -15.87 10.76 27.54
N THR A 266 -17.04 10.29 27.18
CA THR A 266 -18.14 11.11 26.67
C THR A 266 -19.42 10.56 27.27
N GLU A 267 -20.31 11.45 27.68
CA GLU A 267 -21.63 11.07 28.16
C GLU A 267 -22.44 10.50 26.99
N MET A 268 -23.19 9.43 27.25
CA MET A 268 -24.02 8.80 26.24
C MET A 268 -25.35 8.37 26.85
N THR A 269 -26.39 8.41 26.03
CA THR A 269 -27.70 7.89 26.39
C THR A 269 -27.81 6.43 25.92
N LEU A 270 -28.22 5.54 26.82
CA LEU A 270 -28.45 4.13 26.51
C LEU A 270 -29.95 3.82 26.50
N ALA A 271 -30.41 3.16 25.45
CA ALA A 271 -31.76 2.61 25.39
C ALA A 271 -31.79 1.25 26.13
N ILE A 272 -32.68 1.13 27.11
CA ILE A 272 -32.82 -0.07 27.95
C ILE A 272 -34.26 -0.60 27.84
N CYS A 273 -34.41 -1.92 27.72
CA CYS A 273 -35.71 -2.58 27.74
C CYS A 273 -36.31 -2.51 29.15
N SER A 274 -37.50 -1.93 29.29
CA SER A 274 -38.18 -1.79 30.60
C SER A 274 -38.54 -3.12 31.27
N ARG A 275 -38.57 -4.22 30.52
CA ARG A 275 -38.98 -5.55 31.01
C ARG A 275 -37.81 -6.41 31.45
N THR A 276 -36.71 -6.39 30.69
CA THR A 276 -35.55 -7.26 30.91
C THR A 276 -34.33 -6.49 31.43
N ASN A 277 -34.37 -5.16 31.39
CA ASN A 277 -33.21 -4.28 31.61
C ASN A 277 -32.03 -4.52 30.64
N ASP A 278 -32.24 -5.27 29.55
CA ASP A 278 -31.21 -5.42 28.53
C ASP A 278 -31.06 -4.13 27.70
N VAL A 279 -29.86 -3.91 27.18
CA VAL A 279 -29.57 -2.80 26.26
C VAL A 279 -30.22 -3.11 24.92
N VAL A 280 -31.03 -2.18 24.42
CA VAL A 280 -31.75 -2.34 23.16
C VAL A 280 -30.78 -2.23 21.99
N GLU A 281 -30.83 -3.21 21.10
CA GLU A 281 -30.04 -3.23 19.86
C GLU A 281 -30.93 -2.82 18.69
N PRO A 282 -30.57 -1.74 17.97
CA PRO A 282 -31.20 -1.43 16.69
C PRO A 282 -30.82 -2.52 15.68
N MET A 283 -31.81 -3.24 15.15
CA MET A 283 -31.59 -4.25 14.12
C MET A 283 -32.60 -4.08 12.99
N ILE A 284 -32.11 -4.26 11.76
CA ILE A 284 -32.99 -4.42 10.61
C ILE A 284 -33.55 -5.84 10.63
N THR A 285 -34.84 -5.94 10.90
CA THR A 285 -35.59 -7.19 10.83
C THR A 285 -36.80 -6.97 9.92
N PRO A 286 -37.25 -8.00 9.18
CA PRO A 286 -38.52 -7.92 8.49
C PRO A 286 -39.64 -7.66 9.51
N PRO A 287 -40.68 -6.89 9.15
CA PRO A 287 -41.79 -6.66 10.06
C PRO A 287 -42.38 -8.00 10.49
N PRO A 288 -42.73 -8.16 11.79
CA PRO A 288 -43.40 -9.36 12.24
C PRO A 288 -44.67 -9.58 11.42
N SER A 289 -44.96 -10.83 11.08
CA SER A 289 -46.20 -11.22 10.41
C SER A 289 -47.39 -10.69 11.21
N GLY A 290 -48.13 -9.72 10.65
CA GLY A 290 -49.26 -9.06 11.29
C GLY A 290 -49.05 -7.60 11.73
N LEU A 291 -47.87 -7.01 11.53
CA LEU A 291 -47.65 -5.60 11.83
C LEU A 291 -48.32 -4.68 10.79
N LEU A 292 -49.41 -4.02 11.17
CA LEU A 292 -50.01 -2.93 10.41
C LEU A 292 -49.19 -1.65 10.58
N ILE A 293 -48.48 -1.23 9.54
CA ILE A 293 -47.84 0.08 9.50
C ILE A 293 -48.94 1.12 9.29
N VAL A 294 -49.37 1.77 10.38
CA VAL A 294 -50.32 2.88 10.31
C VAL A 294 -49.56 4.12 9.87
N THR A 295 -49.47 4.37 8.57
CA THR A 295 -48.97 5.66 8.08
C THR A 295 -49.98 6.75 8.45
N PRO A 296 -49.55 7.89 9.02
CA PRO A 296 -50.45 9.01 9.24
C PRO A 296 -51.11 9.40 7.92
N TRP A 297 -52.44 9.50 7.92
CA TRP A 297 -53.19 10.05 6.80
C TRP A 297 -52.64 11.45 6.52
N ARG A 298 -52.05 11.68 5.35
CA ARG A 298 -51.67 13.02 4.91
C ARG A 298 -52.96 13.84 4.83
N ARG A 299 -53.05 14.91 5.63
CA ARG A 299 -54.01 15.99 5.41
C ARG A 299 -53.49 16.92 4.33
#